data_AF-A0A7X1TT80-F1
#
_entry.id   AF-A0A7X1TT80-F1
#
_cell.length_a   1.000
_cell.length_b   1.000
_cell.length_c   1.000
_cell.angle_alpha   90.00
_cell.angle_beta   90.00
_cell.angle_gamma   90.00
#
_symmetry.space_group_name_H-M   'P 1'
#
loop_
_entity.id
_entity.type
_entity.pdbx_description
1 polymer ?
#
loop_
_entity_poly.entity_id
_entity_poly.type
_entity_poly.pdbx_seq_one_letter_code
_entity_poly.pdbx_strand_id
1 'polypeptide(L)'
;MTTTQDQIRRELEAQKAAYEQAQAARAQRAQDVHSARRSQQIEGGDISSYAQHLSQQYIEGKLTTEEMREKLLEHHGVTVK
;
A
#
# COMPACT_ATOMS: atom_id res chain seq x y z
N MET A 1 -35.43 -11.70 -18.16
CA MET A 1 -35.25 -12.00 -16.73
C MET A 1 -33.83 -12.52 -16.55
N THR A 2 -33.01 -11.88 -15.73
CA THR A 2 -31.68 -12.40 -15.36
C THR A 2 -31.86 -13.59 -14.44
N THR A 3 -31.18 -14.69 -14.72
CA THR A 3 -31.25 -15.89 -13.89
C THR A 3 -30.38 -15.71 -12.64
N THR A 4 -30.64 -16.50 -11.59
CA THR A 4 -29.76 -16.56 -10.40
C THR A 4 -28.32 -16.92 -10.78
N GLN A 5 -28.12 -17.74 -11.81
CA GLN A 5 -26.79 -18.05 -12.35
C GLN A 5 -26.11 -16.83 -12.97
N ASP A 6 -26.85 -15.97 -13.67
CA ASP A 6 -26.30 -14.72 -14.23
C ASP A 6 -25.91 -13.72 -13.13
N GLN A 7 -26.65 -13.69 -12.02
CA GLN A 7 -26.33 -12.84 -10.86
C GLN A 7 -25.04 -13.31 -10.17
N ILE A 8 -24.94 -14.61 -9.87
CA ILE A 8 -23.73 -15.20 -9.24
C ILE A 8 -22.50 -14.98 -10.13
N ARG A 9 -22.63 -15.17 -11.44
CA ARG A 9 -21.52 -14.95 -12.37
C ARG A 9 -21.02 -13.50 -12.33
N ARG A 10 -21.93 -12.52 -12.32
CA ARG A 10 -21.56 -11.10 -12.24
C ARG A 10 -20.88 -10.76 -10.92
N GLU A 11 -21.35 -11.31 -9.80
CA GLU A 11 -20.73 -11.10 -8.49
C GLU A 11 -19.31 -11.68 -8.43
N LEU A 12 -19.11 -12.88 -8.98
CA LEU A 12 -17.78 -13.51 -9.06
C LEU A 12 -16.83 -12.71 -9.96
N GLU A 13 -17.30 -12.25 -11.12
CA GLU A 13 -16.51 -11.40 -12.02
C GLU A 13 -16.13 -10.07 -11.35
N ALA A 14 -17.05 -9.44 -10.62
CA ALA A 14 -16.79 -8.22 -9.86
C ALA A 14 -15.77 -8.43 -8.72
N GLN A 15 -15.91 -9.52 -7.96
CA GLN A 15 -14.96 -9.87 -6.89
C GLN A 15 -13.56 -10.15 -7.45
N LYS A 16 -13.48 -10.90 -8.57
CA LYS A 16 -12.20 -11.17 -9.24
C LYS A 16 -11.55 -9.87 -9.73
N ALA A 17 -12.31 -8.98 -10.36
CA ALA A 17 -11.80 -7.69 -10.81
C ALA A 17 -11.30 -6.83 -9.65
N ALA A 18 -12.05 -6.76 -8.55
CA ALA A 18 -11.63 -6.03 -7.35
C ALA A 18 -10.35 -6.62 -6.73
N TYR A 19 -10.23 -7.95 -6.70
CA TYR A 19 -9.03 -8.63 -6.22
C TYR A 19 -7.80 -8.35 -7.09
N GLU A 20 -7.96 -8.42 -8.42
CA GLU A 20 -6.87 -8.12 -9.37
C GLU A 20 -6.41 -6.66 -9.25
N GLN A 21 -7.35 -5.72 -9.09
CA GLN A 21 -7.04 -4.31 -8.83
C GLN A 21 -6.29 -4.11 -7.52
N ALA A 22 -6.73 -4.76 -6.43
CA ALA A 22 -6.06 -4.67 -5.13
C ALA A 22 -4.64 -5.24 -5.18
N GLN A 23 -4.43 -6.34 -5.91
CA GLN A 23 -3.10 -6.92 -6.12
C GLN A 23 -2.19 -6.02 -6.96
N ALA A 24 -2.73 -5.43 -8.04
CA ALA A 24 -1.98 -4.48 -8.85
C ALA A 24 -1.55 -3.24 -8.02
N ALA A 25 -2.45 -2.69 -7.22
CA ALA A 25 -2.14 -1.58 -6.32
C ALA A 25 -1.09 -1.96 -5.26
N ARG A 26 -1.16 -3.17 -4.69
CA ARG A 26 -0.14 -3.67 -3.77
C ARG A 26 1.22 -3.82 -4.46
N ALA A 27 1.25 -4.37 -5.67
CA ALA A 27 2.47 -4.53 -6.45
C ALA A 27 3.12 -3.18 -6.77
N GLN A 28 2.33 -2.19 -7.19
CA GLN A 28 2.81 -0.83 -7.45
C GLN A 28 3.45 -0.23 -6.20
N ARG A 29 2.75 -0.27 -5.06
CA ARG A 29 3.28 0.26 -3.79
C ARG A 29 4.56 -0.45 -3.34
N ALA A 30 4.66 -1.75 -3.58
CA ALA A 30 5.89 -2.51 -3.29
C ALA A 30 7.06 -2.04 -4.15
N GLN A 31 6.83 -1.75 -5.43
CA GLN A 31 7.84 -1.21 -6.32
C GLN A 31 8.29 0.19 -5.89
N ASP A 32 7.36 1.07 -5.54
CA ASP A 32 7.65 2.43 -5.09
C ASP A 32 8.54 2.42 -3.83
N VAL A 33 8.16 1.60 -2.83
CA VAL A 33 8.96 1.43 -1.61
C VAL A 33 10.33 0.82 -1.91
N HIS A 34 10.40 -0.18 -2.78
CA HIS A 34 11.68 -0.81 -3.13
C HIS A 34 12.62 0.19 -3.81
N SER A 35 12.10 1.00 -4.73
CA SER A 35 12.84 2.06 -5.41
C SER A 35 13.37 3.09 -4.41
N ALA A 36 12.50 3.60 -3.53
CA ALA A 36 12.89 4.57 -2.50
C ALA A 36 13.97 4.01 -1.56
N ARG A 37 13.82 2.75 -1.12
CA ARG A 37 14.82 2.09 -0.27
C ARG A 37 16.17 1.97 -0.96
N ARG A 38 16.17 1.59 -2.24
CA ARG A 38 17.39 1.46 -3.02
C ARG A 38 18.09 2.80 -3.20
N SER A 39 17.34 3.88 -3.45
CA SER A 39 17.88 5.24 -3.54
C SER A 39 18.61 5.62 -2.25
N GLN A 40 17.96 5.42 -1.10
CA GLN A 40 18.54 5.73 0.20
C GLN A 40 19.82 4.92 0.48
N GLN A 41 19.82 3.63 0.13
CA GLN A 41 21.00 2.76 0.28
C GLN A 41 22.17 3.20 -0.59
N ILE A 42 21.92 3.64 -1.83
CA ILE A 42 22.95 4.17 -2.74
C ILE A 42 23.61 5.42 -2.15
N GLU A 43 22.82 6.28 -1.50
CA GLU A 43 23.29 7.48 -0.81
C GLU A 43 23.97 7.18 0.55
N GLY A 44 24.04 5.91 0.95
CA GLY A 44 24.63 5.48 2.22
C GLY A 44 23.74 5.76 3.44
N GLY A 45 22.47 6.09 3.21
CA GLY A 45 21.50 6.32 4.28
C GLY A 45 20.93 5.01 4.82
N ASP A 46 20.71 4.97 6.14
CA ASP A 46 20.00 3.86 6.79
C ASP A 46 18.52 4.19 6.96
N ILE A 47 17.68 3.17 6.85
CA ILE A 47 16.23 3.30 6.98
C ILE A 47 15.83 2.67 8.30
N SER A 48 15.29 3.50 9.20
CA SER A 48 14.88 3.04 10.52
C SER A 48 13.89 1.88 10.45
N SER A 49 13.96 0.97 11.43
CA SER A 49 13.02 -0.15 11.55
C SER A 49 11.55 0.29 11.58
N TYR A 50 11.29 1.45 12.20
CA TYR A 50 9.98 2.07 12.23
C TYR A 50 9.48 2.47 10.83
N ALA A 51 10.32 3.15 10.04
CA ALA A 51 9.97 3.51 8.66
C ALA A 51 9.77 2.26 7.78
N GLN A 52 10.60 1.22 7.97
CA GLN A 52 10.42 -0.06 7.26
C GLN A 52 9.07 -0.72 7.60
N HIS A 53 8.65 -0.67 8.86
CA HIS A 53 7.37 -1.20 9.31
C HIS A 53 6.19 -0.44 8.70
N LEU A 54 6.23 0.89 8.70
CA LEU A 54 5.19 1.71 8.07
C LEU A 54 5.12 1.49 6.56
N SER A 55 6.25 1.37 5.87
CA SER A 55 6.26 1.02 4.44
C SER A 55 5.57 -0.32 4.17
N GLN A 56 5.74 -1.31 5.06
CA GLN A 56 5.07 -2.61 4.92
C GLN A 56 3.55 -2.47 5.07
N GLN A 57 3.08 -1.67 6.04
CA GLN A 57 1.66 -1.39 6.20
C GLN A 57 1.07 -0.63 5.00
N TYR A 58 1.83 0.31 4.43
CA TYR A 58 1.45 1.00 3.19
C TYR A 58 1.33 0.04 2.01
N ILE A 59 2.30 -0.86 1.81
CA ILE A 59 2.24 -1.89 0.75
C ILE A 59 0.99 -2.77 0.91
N GLU A 60 0.69 -3.18 2.13
CA GLU A 60 -0.49 -3.99 2.47
C GLU A 60 -1.81 -3.22 2.33
N GLY A 61 -1.75 -1.89 2.20
CA GLY A 61 -2.93 -1.02 2.17
C GLY A 61 -3.66 -0.87 3.49
N LYS A 62 -2.94 -1.09 4.59
CA LYS A 62 -3.40 -0.74 5.93
C LYS A 62 -3.20 0.75 6.24
N LEU A 63 -2.32 1.41 5.49
CA LEU A 63 -2.09 2.85 5.56
C LEU A 63 -2.18 3.49 4.18
N THR A 64 -2.68 4.72 4.14
CA THR A 64 -2.50 5.64 3.03
C THR A 64 -1.12 6.29 3.08
N THR A 65 -0.76 7.01 2.01
CA THR A 65 0.49 7.78 1.96
C THR A 65 0.50 8.89 3.01
N GLU A 66 -0.64 9.56 3.19
CA GLU A 66 -0.82 10.64 4.17
C GLU A 66 -0.66 10.10 5.60
N GLU A 67 -1.32 9.00 5.93
CA GLU A 67 -1.23 8.38 7.26
C GLU A 67 0.20 7.88 7.55
N MET A 68 0.88 7.31 6.55
CA MET A 68 2.29 6.93 6.68
C MET A 68 3.17 8.16 6.94
N ARG A 69 2.96 9.26 6.22
CA ARG A 69 3.70 10.52 6.42
C ARG A 69 3.47 11.08 7.81
N GLU A 70 2.23 11.16 8.26
CA GLU A 70 1.87 11.65 9.59
C GLU A 70 2.57 10.82 10.67
N LYS A 71 2.47 9.49 10.60
CA LYS A 71 3.13 8.59 11.56
C LYS A 71 4.65 8.71 11.57
N LEU A 72 5.27 9.00 10.43
CA LEU A 72 6.70 9.29 10.35
C LEU A 72 7.04 10.62 11.03
N LEU A 73 6.27 11.68 10.76
CA LEU A 73 6.47 12.99 11.35
C LEU A 73 6.26 12.99 12.87
N GLU A 74 5.20 12.33 13.34
CA GLU A 74 4.90 12.14 14.76
C GLU A 74 6.03 11.43 15.51
N HIS A 75 6.60 10.37 14.90
CA HIS A 75 7.75 9.66 15.48
C HIS A 75 8.98 10.56 15.65
N HIS A 76 9.13 11.58 14.82
CA HIS A 76 10.18 12.59 14.93
C HIS A 76 9.76 13.83 15.74
N GLY A 77 8.61 13.80 16.42
CA GLY A 77 8.11 14.88 17.28
C GLY A 77 7.51 16.06 16.50
N VAL A 78 7.26 15.90 15.20
CA VAL A 78 6.63 16.91 14.36
C VAL A 78 5.12 16.65 14.31
N THR A 79 4.33 17.51 14.95
CA THR A 79 2.87 17.44 14.88
C THR A 79 2.40 18.06 13.57
N VAL A 80 1.72 17.27 12.74
CA VAL A 80 1.04 17.76 11.53
C VAL A 80 -0.28 18.38 11.97
N LYS A 81 -0.51 19.66 11.63
CA LYS A 81 -1.78 20.37 11.88
C LYS A 81 -2.64 20.36 10.63
#